data_AF-A0A2H0YMA9-F1
#
_entry.id   AF-A0A2H0YMA9-F1
#
_cell.length_a   1.000
_cell.length_b   1.000
_cell.length_c   1.000
_cell.angle_alpha   90.00
_cell.angle_beta   90.00
_cell.angle_gamma   90.00
#
_symmetry.space_group_name_H-M   'P 1'
#
loop_
_entity.id
_entity.type
_entity.pdbx_description
1 polymer ?
#
loop_
_entity_poly.entity_id
_entity_poly.type
_entity_poly.pdbx_seq_one_letter_code
_entity_poly.pdbx_strand_id
1 'polypeptide(L)'
;MRYYFIMIGKLKKNLILAVVIGGLIVAGAIIYSNQSKGTILSSKEVGDKVINFINQNLLPKGTTASLLNVSEENGNYKIHFKIGEKEIDSYVTKNGKLLFVEGIDLDAKPKTPEPKTYTIGNFEVGKDEICKEDEKPLVYFFGSKSCLHCRWEHPIVEKAAKNFEGLISFHNNMDSQADMDIFGKYSNGSIPTLVLGCKYSRVGSGESVGEEEESNALIALMCKLTENKRAETCNKVQNLIDQIK
;
A
#
# COMPACT_ATOMS: atom_id res chain seq x y z
N MET A 1 -57.61 65.53 -8.50
CA MET A 1 -57.91 64.15 -8.05
C MET A 1 -57.20 63.04 -8.83
N ARG A 2 -56.95 63.18 -10.15
CA ARG A 2 -56.38 62.11 -10.99
C ARG A 2 -54.92 61.72 -10.66
N TYR A 3 -54.10 62.67 -10.19
CA TYR A 3 -52.70 62.42 -9.79
C TYR A 3 -52.53 61.67 -8.45
N TYR A 4 -53.45 61.87 -7.50
CA TYR A 4 -53.39 61.26 -6.17
C TYR A 4 -53.70 59.75 -6.25
N PHE A 5 -54.62 59.35 -7.11
CA PHE A 5 -54.99 57.95 -7.36
C PHE A 5 -53.84 57.14 -8.02
N ILE A 6 -53.09 57.76 -8.93
CA ILE A 6 -51.94 57.15 -9.62
C ILE A 6 -50.75 56.96 -8.65
N MET A 7 -50.52 57.93 -7.76
CA MET A 7 -49.47 57.85 -6.74
C MET A 7 -49.74 56.74 -5.70
N ILE A 8 -50.98 56.60 -5.23
CA ILE A 8 -51.36 55.54 -4.28
C ILE A 8 -51.24 54.14 -4.91
N GLY A 9 -51.59 54.00 -6.19
CA GLY A 9 -51.43 52.74 -6.92
C GLY A 9 -49.97 52.32 -7.10
N LYS A 10 -49.09 53.28 -7.42
CA LYS A 10 -47.63 53.03 -7.52
C LYS A 10 -47.01 52.68 -6.17
N LEU A 11 -47.41 53.36 -5.09
CA LEU A 11 -46.90 53.10 -3.74
C LEU A 11 -47.29 51.70 -3.23
N LYS A 12 -48.56 51.29 -3.44
CA LYS A 12 -49.03 49.95 -3.09
C LYS A 12 -48.34 48.85 -3.90
N LYS A 13 -48.09 49.07 -5.20
CA LYS A 13 -47.37 48.12 -6.06
C LYS A 13 -45.91 47.94 -5.63
N ASN A 14 -45.23 49.03 -5.28
CA ASN A 14 -43.84 48.98 -4.80
C ASN A 14 -43.73 48.33 -3.40
N LEU A 15 -44.72 48.52 -2.54
CA LEU A 15 -44.79 47.88 -1.23
C LEU A 15 -45.00 46.36 -1.35
N ILE A 16 -45.93 45.92 -2.21
CA ILE A 16 -46.15 44.48 -2.48
C ILE A 16 -44.88 43.84 -3.05
N LEU A 17 -44.20 44.51 -3.98
CA LEU A 17 -42.95 44.02 -4.55
C LEU A 17 -41.83 43.89 -3.49
N ALA A 18 -41.71 44.86 -2.58
CA ALA A 18 -40.73 44.81 -1.50
C ALA A 18 -40.98 43.65 -0.52
N VAL A 19 -42.25 43.36 -0.19
CA VAL A 19 -42.62 42.24 0.70
C VAL A 19 -42.32 40.89 0.05
N VAL A 20 -42.60 40.74 -1.25
CA VAL A 20 -42.29 39.50 -2.00
C VAL A 20 -40.78 39.27 -2.09
N ILE A 21 -40.00 40.32 -2.39
CA ILE A 21 -38.54 40.23 -2.44
C ILE A 21 -37.98 39.90 -1.05
N GLY A 22 -38.46 40.55 0.01
CA GLY A 22 -38.08 40.25 1.39
C GLY A 22 -38.37 38.80 1.77
N GLY A 23 -39.55 38.28 1.41
CA GLY A 23 -39.93 36.88 1.63
C GLY A 23 -39.03 35.89 0.89
N LEU A 24 -38.66 36.17 -0.37
CA LEU A 24 -37.75 35.33 -1.15
C LEU A 24 -36.32 35.34 -0.58
N ILE A 25 -35.86 36.47 -0.05
CA ILE A 25 -34.53 36.56 0.61
C ILE A 25 -34.52 35.74 1.90
N VAL A 26 -35.57 35.83 2.72
CA VAL A 26 -35.68 35.05 3.97
C VAL A 26 -35.81 33.55 3.67
N ALA A 27 -36.63 33.17 2.70
CA ALA A 27 -36.76 31.77 2.28
C ALA A 27 -35.44 31.22 1.71
N GLY A 28 -34.75 32.01 0.87
CA GLY A 28 -33.43 31.67 0.35
C GLY A 28 -32.38 31.50 1.45
N ALA A 29 -32.38 32.37 2.47
CA ALA A 29 -31.48 32.26 3.62
C ALA A 29 -31.76 31.01 4.47
N ILE A 30 -33.04 30.65 4.67
CA ILE A 30 -33.43 29.43 5.40
C ILE A 30 -33.00 28.17 4.63
N ILE A 31 -33.23 28.11 3.32
CA ILE A 31 -32.83 26.98 2.47
C ILE A 31 -31.30 26.86 2.45
N TYR A 32 -30.58 27.97 2.28
CA TYR A 32 -29.12 27.99 2.29
C TYR A 32 -28.53 27.56 3.65
N SER A 33 -29.14 27.98 4.76
CA SER A 33 -28.71 27.59 6.11
C SER A 33 -28.94 26.10 6.38
N ASN A 34 -30.00 25.51 5.82
CA ASN A 34 -30.28 24.07 5.97
C ASN A 34 -29.47 23.17 5.03
N GLN A 35 -28.92 23.69 3.92
CA GLN A 35 -28.18 22.88 2.94
C GLN A 35 -26.71 22.63 3.31
N SER A 36 -26.15 23.31 4.32
CA SER A 36 -24.72 23.24 4.69
C SER A 36 -24.39 22.50 6.00
N LYS A 37 -25.36 21.91 6.69
CA LYS A 37 -25.07 21.04 7.85
C LYS A 37 -24.65 19.64 7.39
N GLY A 38 -23.44 19.52 6.88
CA GLY A 38 -22.81 18.21 6.67
C GLY A 38 -22.79 17.44 7.99
N THR A 39 -23.28 16.20 8.00
CA THR A 39 -23.24 15.32 9.17
C THR A 39 -21.79 15.11 9.61
N ILE A 40 -21.43 15.66 10.78
CA ILE A 40 -20.16 15.39 11.44
C ILE A 40 -20.38 14.15 12.31
N LEU A 41 -19.59 13.11 12.06
CA LEU A 41 -19.57 11.90 12.89
C LEU A 41 -18.60 12.10 14.05
N SER A 42 -18.83 11.39 15.16
CA SER A 42 -17.87 11.36 16.27
C SER A 42 -16.61 10.58 15.91
N SER A 43 -15.51 10.85 16.62
CA SER A 43 -14.23 10.14 16.46
C SER A 43 -14.38 8.62 16.56
N LYS A 44 -15.19 8.14 17.52
CA LYS A 44 -15.48 6.72 17.71
C LYS A 44 -16.22 6.12 16.50
N GLU A 45 -17.27 6.78 16.03
CA GLU A 45 -18.04 6.32 14.86
C GLU A 45 -17.17 6.27 13.61
N VAL A 46 -16.28 7.26 13.43
CA VAL A 46 -15.34 7.27 12.31
C VAL A 46 -14.33 6.14 12.43
N GLY A 47 -13.73 5.94 13.61
CA GLY A 47 -12.79 4.84 13.85
C GLY A 47 -13.41 3.47 13.57
N ASP A 48 -14.60 3.21 14.12
CA ASP A 48 -15.32 1.95 13.92
C ASP A 48 -15.66 1.74 12.44
N LYS A 49 -16.14 2.79 11.75
CA LYS A 49 -16.46 2.72 10.32
C LYS A 49 -15.24 2.42 9.45
N VAL A 50 -14.11 3.07 9.73
CA VAL A 50 -12.87 2.93 8.96
C VAL A 50 -12.30 1.51 9.12
N ILE A 51 -12.18 1.03 10.35
CA ILE A 51 -11.65 -0.33 10.61
C ILE A 51 -12.54 -1.40 10.01
N ASN A 52 -13.86 -1.25 10.11
CA ASN A 52 -14.80 -2.16 9.46
C ASN A 52 -14.63 -2.15 7.93
N PHE A 53 -14.52 -0.97 7.33
CA PHE A 53 -14.32 -0.85 5.89
C PHE A 53 -13.00 -1.50 5.44
N ILE A 54 -11.90 -1.26 6.17
CA ILE A 54 -10.58 -1.86 5.88
C ILE A 54 -10.65 -3.39 5.96
N ASN A 55 -11.14 -3.93 7.07
CA ASN A 55 -11.22 -5.38 7.30
C ASN A 55 -12.14 -6.09 6.29
N GLN A 56 -13.22 -5.44 5.86
CA GLN A 56 -14.19 -6.06 4.94
C GLN A 56 -13.81 -5.93 3.47
N ASN A 57 -13.14 -4.86 3.07
CA ASN A 57 -12.99 -4.49 1.65
C ASN A 57 -11.54 -4.39 1.18
N LEU A 58 -10.59 -4.08 2.06
CA LEU A 58 -9.22 -3.76 1.67
C LEU A 58 -8.21 -4.84 2.04
N LEU A 59 -8.50 -5.68 3.04
CA LEU A 59 -7.59 -6.72 3.49
C LEU A 59 -7.94 -8.10 2.92
N PRO A 60 -6.92 -8.92 2.57
CA PRO A 60 -7.14 -10.32 2.22
C PRO A 60 -7.62 -11.12 3.43
N LYS A 61 -8.28 -12.26 3.17
CA LYS A 61 -8.77 -13.15 4.22
C LYS A 61 -7.62 -13.65 5.09
N GLY A 62 -7.77 -13.56 6.41
CA GLY A 62 -6.75 -13.95 7.39
C GLY A 62 -5.96 -12.78 7.99
N THR A 63 -6.04 -11.59 7.40
CA THR A 63 -5.39 -10.37 7.90
C THR A 63 -6.41 -9.46 8.59
N THR A 64 -6.04 -8.86 9.72
CA THR A 64 -6.94 -7.95 10.46
C THR A 64 -6.26 -6.63 10.81
N ALA A 65 -6.99 -5.55 10.62
CA ALA A 65 -6.69 -4.22 11.13
C ALA A 65 -7.33 -4.02 12.51
N SER A 66 -6.62 -3.35 13.41
CA SER A 66 -7.14 -2.95 14.73
C SER A 66 -6.89 -1.48 15.00
N LEU A 67 -7.92 -0.80 15.52
CA LEU A 67 -7.85 0.60 15.89
C LEU A 67 -6.91 0.78 17.08
N LEU A 68 -6.01 1.76 16.99
CA LEU A 68 -5.18 2.17 18.12
C LEU A 68 -5.69 3.50 18.68
N ASN A 69 -5.87 4.51 17.83
CA ASN A 69 -6.33 5.83 18.26
C ASN A 69 -7.08 6.58 17.15
N VAL A 70 -7.93 7.53 17.55
CA VAL A 70 -8.54 8.53 16.67
C VAL A 70 -8.40 9.91 17.29
N SER A 71 -7.69 10.81 16.62
CA SER A 71 -7.58 12.23 17.00
C SER A 71 -8.21 13.13 15.95
N GLU A 72 -8.65 14.32 16.35
CA GLU A 72 -9.04 15.36 15.41
C GLU A 72 -7.81 16.23 15.09
N GLU A 73 -7.46 16.35 13.81
CA GLU A 73 -6.33 17.15 13.34
C GLU A 73 -6.70 17.91 12.06
N ASN A 74 -6.47 19.22 12.06
CA ASN A 74 -6.57 20.08 10.86
C ASN A 74 -7.89 19.91 10.05
N GLY A 75 -9.02 19.79 10.75
CA GLY A 75 -10.34 19.66 10.12
C GLY A 75 -10.69 18.25 9.61
N ASN A 76 -9.83 17.27 9.84
CA ASN A 76 -10.05 15.85 9.58
C ASN A 76 -9.88 15.04 10.88
N TYR A 77 -10.23 13.76 10.84
CA TYR A 77 -9.82 12.79 11.84
C TYR A 77 -8.54 12.10 11.38
N LYS A 78 -7.52 12.09 12.23
CA LYS A 78 -6.37 11.20 12.09
C LYS A 78 -6.71 9.87 12.77
N ILE A 79 -6.57 8.80 12.02
CA ILE A 79 -6.81 7.42 12.45
C ILE A 79 -5.47 6.72 12.52
N HIS A 80 -5.11 6.26 13.71
CA HIS A 80 -3.93 5.43 13.94
C HIS A 80 -4.40 3.99 14.17
N PHE A 81 -3.91 3.06 13.36
CA PHE A 81 -4.31 1.66 13.41
C PHE A 81 -3.14 0.75 13.03
N LYS A 82 -3.25 -0.53 13.35
CA LYS A 82 -2.23 -1.52 12.97
C LYS A 82 -2.81 -2.62 12.09
N ILE A 83 -1.98 -3.11 11.17
CA ILE A 83 -2.20 -4.35 10.42
C ILE A 83 -0.99 -5.25 10.69
N GLY A 84 -1.19 -6.36 11.41
CA GLY A 84 -0.06 -7.12 11.96
C GLY A 84 0.75 -6.26 12.95
N GLU A 85 2.05 -6.13 12.71
CA GLU A 85 2.97 -5.29 13.50
C GLU A 85 3.15 -3.86 12.93
N LYS A 86 2.62 -3.59 11.74
CA LYS A 86 2.79 -2.29 11.08
C LYS A 86 1.73 -1.31 11.58
N GLU A 87 2.17 -0.23 12.21
CA GLU A 87 1.34 0.92 12.55
C GLU A 87 1.22 1.90 11.37
N ILE A 88 0.00 2.39 11.12
CA ILE A 88 -0.35 3.21 9.98
C ILE A 88 -1.17 4.40 10.47
N ASP A 89 -0.77 5.59 10.03
CA ASP A 89 -1.55 6.82 10.14
C ASP A 89 -2.34 7.05 8.85
N SER A 90 -3.62 7.36 8.98
CA SER A 90 -4.47 7.75 7.85
C SER A 90 -5.41 8.87 8.25
N TYR A 91 -5.97 9.57 7.27
CA TYR A 91 -6.80 10.74 7.51
C TYR A 91 -8.20 10.53 6.93
N VAL A 92 -9.22 11.00 7.65
CA VAL A 92 -10.62 10.78 7.29
C VAL A 92 -11.39 12.08 7.42
N THR A 93 -12.22 12.40 6.43
CA THR A 93 -13.08 13.57 6.52
C THR A 93 -14.04 13.47 7.71
N LYS A 94 -14.43 14.59 8.33
CA LYS A 94 -15.33 14.58 9.50
C LYS A 94 -16.69 13.90 9.31
N ASN A 95 -17.14 13.75 8.07
CA ASN A 95 -18.36 13.02 7.71
C ASN A 95 -18.13 11.52 7.46
N GLY A 96 -16.89 11.03 7.63
CA GLY A 96 -16.50 9.64 7.45
C GLY A 96 -16.67 9.11 6.02
N LYS A 97 -16.66 9.98 5.00
CA LYS A 97 -16.90 9.58 3.60
C LYS A 97 -15.63 9.33 2.80
N LEU A 98 -14.54 10.04 3.10
CA LEU A 98 -13.27 9.88 2.39
C LEU A 98 -12.19 9.46 3.38
N LEU A 99 -11.48 8.38 3.04
CA LEU A 99 -10.28 7.90 3.71
C LEU A 99 -9.10 8.18 2.79
N PHE A 100 -8.12 8.92 3.32
CA PHE A 100 -6.82 9.17 2.69
C PHE A 100 -5.82 8.21 3.33
N VAL A 101 -5.38 7.23 2.55
CA VAL A 101 -4.41 6.21 2.97
C VAL A 101 -3.04 6.88 2.93
N GLU A 102 -2.42 7.00 4.12
CA GLU A 102 -1.14 7.67 4.36
C GLU A 102 -1.15 9.20 4.11
N GLY A 103 -0.77 9.97 5.14
CA GLY A 103 -0.49 11.40 5.00
C GLY A 103 1.00 11.65 5.07
N ILE A 104 1.50 12.55 4.21
CA ILE A 104 2.87 13.04 4.29
C ILE A 104 2.86 14.20 5.26
N ASP A 105 3.44 14.00 6.45
CA ASP A 105 3.71 15.09 7.38
C ASP A 105 4.86 15.93 6.80
N LEU A 106 4.53 17.16 6.39
CA LEU A 106 5.49 18.10 5.80
C LEU A 106 6.40 18.76 6.85
N ASP A 107 5.98 18.72 8.12
CA ASP A 107 6.71 19.27 9.26
C ASP A 107 7.56 18.18 9.96
N ALA A 108 7.21 16.91 9.76
CA ALA A 108 8.08 15.81 10.12
C ALA A 108 9.40 15.94 9.34
N LYS A 109 10.51 15.96 10.08
CA LYS A 109 11.80 15.64 9.48
C LYS A 109 11.61 14.30 8.76
N PRO A 110 11.94 14.19 7.46
CA PRO A 110 11.77 12.93 6.75
C PRO A 110 12.46 11.87 7.59
N LYS A 111 11.68 10.86 8.05
CA LYS A 111 12.28 9.64 8.61
C LYS A 111 13.24 9.19 7.53
N THR A 112 14.53 9.39 7.75
CA THR A 112 15.54 8.98 6.79
C THR A 112 15.28 7.50 6.61
N PRO A 113 14.89 7.03 5.41
CA PRO A 113 14.74 5.61 5.19
C PRO A 113 16.03 4.98 5.70
N GLU A 114 15.95 3.95 6.54
CA GLU A 114 17.17 3.23 6.90
C GLU A 114 17.89 2.90 5.59
N PRO A 115 19.20 3.20 5.47
CA PRO A 115 19.91 3.03 4.23
C PRO A 115 19.81 1.56 3.81
N LYS A 116 18.99 1.31 2.79
CA LYS A 116 18.83 -0.02 2.20
C LYS A 116 20.14 -0.40 1.53
N THR A 117 20.68 -1.53 1.94
CA THR A 117 21.87 -2.10 1.30
C THR A 117 21.40 -3.03 0.20
N TYR A 118 21.98 -2.88 -0.98
CA TYR A 118 21.68 -3.73 -2.13
C TYR A 118 22.90 -4.55 -2.52
N THR A 119 22.64 -5.71 -3.12
CA THR A 119 23.64 -6.60 -3.71
C THR A 119 23.32 -6.88 -5.18
N ILE A 120 24.01 -7.85 -5.77
CA ILE A 120 23.82 -8.31 -7.15
C ILE A 120 22.33 -8.55 -7.45
N GLY A 121 21.91 -8.32 -8.70
CA GLY A 121 20.51 -8.46 -9.12
C GLY A 121 19.56 -7.43 -8.48
N ASN A 122 20.09 -6.38 -7.84
CA ASN A 122 19.34 -5.37 -7.10
C ASN A 122 18.50 -5.96 -5.94
N PHE A 123 19.01 -7.01 -5.31
CA PHE A 123 18.40 -7.57 -4.10
C PHE A 123 18.74 -6.71 -2.89
N GLU A 124 17.72 -6.33 -2.13
CA GLU A 124 17.87 -5.74 -0.80
C GLU A 124 18.45 -6.79 0.16
N VAL A 125 19.46 -6.39 0.92
CA VAL A 125 20.12 -7.21 1.94
C VAL A 125 19.48 -6.92 3.29
N GLY A 126 18.71 -7.89 3.77
CA GLY A 126 18.12 -7.90 5.11
C GLY A 126 19.15 -8.16 6.20
N LYS A 127 18.75 -7.85 7.44
CA LYS A 127 19.55 -8.10 8.65
C LYS A 127 19.27 -9.50 9.25
N ASP A 128 18.28 -10.20 8.74
CA ASP A 128 17.85 -11.50 9.24
C ASP A 128 18.91 -12.58 8.93
N GLU A 129 18.99 -13.58 9.81
CA GLU A 129 19.74 -14.81 9.54
C GLU A 129 19.10 -15.61 8.39
N ILE A 130 19.87 -16.51 7.79
CA ILE A 130 19.35 -17.35 6.70
C ILE A 130 18.25 -18.25 7.26
N CYS A 131 17.00 -17.98 6.85
CA CYS A 131 15.86 -18.82 7.24
C CYS A 131 15.87 -20.14 6.47
N LYS A 132 15.43 -21.20 7.14
CA LYS A 132 15.47 -22.57 6.65
C LYS A 132 14.16 -23.31 6.95
N GLU A 133 13.87 -24.28 6.10
CA GLU A 133 12.88 -25.33 6.31
C GLU A 133 13.60 -26.68 6.12
N ASP A 134 13.49 -27.58 7.11
CA ASP A 134 14.19 -28.87 7.12
C ASP A 134 15.69 -28.76 6.78
N GLU A 135 16.39 -27.81 7.44
CA GLU A 135 17.80 -27.47 7.22
C GLU A 135 18.18 -26.91 5.84
N LYS A 136 17.20 -26.71 4.95
CA LYS A 136 17.41 -26.14 3.62
C LYS A 136 17.03 -24.66 3.62
N PRO A 137 17.87 -23.76 3.06
CA PRO A 137 17.49 -22.36 2.88
C PRO A 137 16.18 -22.24 2.10
N LEU A 138 15.29 -21.37 2.59
CA LEU A 138 14.01 -21.10 1.95
C LEU A 138 14.18 -20.16 0.76
N VAL A 139 13.49 -20.43 -0.34
CA VAL A 139 13.45 -19.57 -1.53
C VAL A 139 12.00 -19.40 -1.94
N TYR A 140 11.51 -18.17 -1.97
CA TYR A 140 10.14 -17.85 -2.35
C TYR A 140 10.09 -17.05 -3.65
N PHE A 141 9.13 -17.41 -4.49
CA PHE A 141 8.68 -16.58 -5.61
C PHE A 141 7.20 -16.30 -5.45
N PHE A 142 6.80 -15.03 -5.47
CA PHE A 142 5.41 -14.58 -5.44
C PHE A 142 5.05 -13.93 -6.76
N GLY A 143 3.97 -14.38 -7.40
CA GLY A 143 3.57 -13.86 -8.70
C GLY A 143 2.15 -14.20 -9.10
N SER A 144 1.74 -13.68 -10.26
CA SER A 144 0.47 -14.03 -10.88
C SER A 144 0.61 -14.20 -12.39
N LYS A 145 -0.12 -15.15 -12.98
CA LYS A 145 -0.10 -15.36 -14.43
C LYS A 145 -0.64 -14.18 -15.23
N SER A 146 -1.46 -13.32 -14.63
CA SER A 146 -1.95 -12.10 -15.29
C SER A 146 -0.90 -10.98 -15.34
N CYS A 147 0.13 -11.05 -14.50
CA CYS A 147 1.23 -10.08 -14.40
C CYS A 147 2.34 -10.39 -15.43
N LEU A 148 2.63 -9.43 -16.33
CA LEU A 148 3.63 -9.60 -17.40
C LEU A 148 5.03 -9.88 -16.86
N HIS A 149 5.49 -9.05 -15.92
CA HIS A 149 6.79 -9.18 -15.27
C HIS A 149 6.94 -10.52 -14.53
N CYS A 150 5.84 -11.02 -13.95
CA CYS A 150 5.81 -12.30 -13.27
C CYS A 150 5.97 -13.47 -14.25
N ARG A 151 5.33 -13.40 -15.44
CA ARG A 151 5.49 -14.43 -16.49
C ARG A 151 6.89 -14.47 -17.06
N TRP A 152 7.59 -13.33 -17.09
CA TRP A 152 8.98 -13.28 -17.52
C TRP A 152 9.92 -13.87 -16.46
N GLU A 153 9.76 -13.45 -15.21
CA GLU A 153 10.65 -13.79 -14.11
C GLU A 153 10.52 -15.27 -13.68
N HIS A 154 9.29 -15.77 -13.62
CA HIS A 154 8.96 -17.11 -13.09
C HIS A 154 9.76 -18.26 -13.71
N PRO A 155 9.83 -18.44 -15.04
CA PRO A 155 10.61 -19.53 -15.63
C PRO A 155 12.11 -19.42 -15.34
N ILE A 156 12.64 -18.21 -15.18
CA ILE A 156 14.06 -17.96 -14.87
C ILE A 156 14.36 -18.41 -13.44
N VAL A 157 13.52 -18.02 -12.49
CA VAL A 157 13.64 -18.41 -11.08
C VAL A 157 13.46 -19.91 -10.91
N GLU A 158 12.48 -20.51 -11.57
CA GLU A 158 12.24 -21.96 -11.51
C GLU A 158 13.44 -22.74 -12.06
N LYS A 159 13.99 -22.29 -13.20
CA LYS A 159 15.20 -22.89 -13.79
C LYS A 159 16.42 -22.73 -12.89
N ALA A 160 16.61 -21.56 -12.26
CA ALA A 160 17.70 -21.32 -11.32
C ALA A 160 17.56 -22.24 -10.09
N ALA A 161 16.38 -22.25 -9.45
CA ALA A 161 16.07 -23.07 -8.27
C ALA A 161 16.29 -24.57 -8.52
N LYS A 162 15.96 -25.07 -9.71
CA LYS A 162 16.18 -26.47 -10.10
C LYS A 162 17.64 -26.91 -10.01
N ASN A 163 18.61 -26.01 -10.23
CA ASN A 163 20.04 -26.35 -10.06
C ASN A 163 20.40 -26.70 -8.61
N PHE A 164 19.57 -26.31 -7.65
CA PHE A 164 19.76 -26.52 -6.22
C PHE A 164 18.70 -27.46 -5.63
N GLU A 165 18.04 -28.25 -6.47
CA GLU A 165 17.09 -29.26 -6.02
C GLU A 165 17.71 -30.17 -4.94
N GLY A 166 16.97 -30.36 -3.85
CA GLY A 166 17.43 -31.09 -2.66
C GLY A 166 18.30 -30.28 -1.68
N LEU A 167 18.75 -29.08 -2.05
CA LEU A 167 19.58 -28.20 -1.20
C LEU A 167 18.84 -26.95 -0.72
N ILE A 168 17.77 -26.54 -1.40
CA ILE A 168 16.88 -25.46 -1.00
C ILE A 168 15.45 -26.00 -0.83
N SER A 169 14.63 -25.27 -0.07
CA SER A 169 13.17 -25.43 -0.12
C SER A 169 12.60 -24.31 -0.96
N PHE A 170 12.10 -24.65 -2.16
CA PHE A 170 11.59 -23.67 -3.13
C PHE A 170 10.06 -23.61 -3.08
N HIS A 171 9.54 -22.44 -2.70
CA HIS A 171 8.12 -22.13 -2.59
C HIS A 171 7.70 -21.28 -3.80
N ASN A 172 6.99 -21.93 -4.73
CA ASN A 172 6.49 -21.31 -5.94
C ASN A 172 5.05 -20.82 -5.75
N ASN A 173 4.90 -19.56 -5.33
CA ASN A 173 3.62 -18.92 -5.06
C ASN A 173 3.03 -18.17 -6.27
N MET A 174 3.13 -18.77 -7.47
CA MET A 174 2.43 -18.26 -8.66
C MET A 174 0.91 -18.53 -8.56
N ASP A 175 0.10 -17.47 -8.52
CA ASP A 175 -1.36 -17.52 -8.29
C ASP A 175 -1.76 -18.25 -6.97
N SER A 176 -0.87 -18.25 -5.97
CA SER A 176 -1.08 -18.89 -4.67
C SER A 176 -1.42 -17.87 -3.57
N GLN A 177 -2.08 -18.34 -2.51
CA GLN A 177 -2.33 -17.58 -1.27
C GLN A 177 -1.53 -18.16 -0.08
N ALA A 178 -0.57 -19.04 -0.34
CA ALA A 178 0.37 -19.51 0.68
C ALA A 178 1.45 -18.46 0.97
N ASP A 179 2.09 -18.56 2.15
CA ASP A 179 3.23 -17.74 2.58
C ASP A 179 2.98 -16.21 2.55
N MET A 180 1.71 -15.79 2.77
CA MET A 180 1.32 -14.38 2.68
C MET A 180 1.87 -13.51 3.82
N ASP A 181 2.22 -14.12 4.95
CA ASP A 181 2.97 -13.49 6.03
C ASP A 181 4.40 -13.12 5.57
N ILE A 182 5.07 -14.03 4.84
CA ILE A 182 6.37 -13.77 4.22
C ILE A 182 6.23 -12.68 3.14
N PHE A 183 5.22 -12.77 2.28
CA PHE A 183 4.97 -11.75 1.26
C PHE A 183 4.74 -10.36 1.89
N GLY A 184 3.92 -10.27 2.94
CA GLY A 184 3.65 -9.02 3.64
C GLY A 184 4.86 -8.43 4.36
N LYS A 185 5.83 -9.26 4.76
CA LYS A 185 7.08 -8.82 5.39
C LYS A 185 8.07 -8.22 4.38
N TYR A 186 8.23 -8.85 3.21
CA TYR A 186 9.28 -8.49 2.24
C TYR A 186 8.79 -7.71 1.02
N SER A 187 7.47 -7.56 0.85
CA SER A 187 6.87 -6.80 -0.25
C SER A 187 6.05 -5.62 0.27
N ASN A 188 5.92 -4.61 -0.58
CA ASN A 188 4.94 -3.53 -0.42
C ASN A 188 3.59 -3.85 -1.07
N GLY A 189 3.32 -5.14 -1.35
CA GLY A 189 2.12 -5.61 -2.05
C GLY A 189 2.30 -5.75 -3.57
N SER A 190 3.50 -5.50 -4.09
CA SER A 190 3.79 -5.62 -5.52
C SER A 190 4.32 -7.00 -5.88
N ILE A 191 4.04 -7.43 -7.11
CA ILE A 191 4.56 -8.68 -7.70
C ILE A 191 5.26 -8.39 -9.04
N PRO A 192 6.27 -9.20 -9.44
CA PRO A 192 6.80 -10.33 -8.71
C PRO A 192 7.58 -9.90 -7.46
N THR A 193 7.64 -10.77 -6.46
CA THR A 193 8.53 -10.61 -5.30
C THR A 193 9.32 -11.89 -5.10
N LEU A 194 10.62 -11.76 -4.89
CA LEU A 194 11.51 -12.85 -4.56
C LEU A 194 12.08 -12.67 -3.15
N VAL A 195 12.18 -13.77 -2.40
CA VAL A 195 12.81 -13.80 -1.08
C VAL A 195 13.71 -15.03 -1.01
N LEU A 196 15.00 -14.83 -0.81
CA LEU A 196 16.01 -15.89 -0.77
C LEU A 196 16.66 -15.88 0.62
N GLY A 197 16.43 -16.97 1.35
CA GLY A 197 16.92 -17.22 2.70
C GLY A 197 16.49 -16.16 3.71
N CYS A 198 15.38 -15.44 3.51
CA CYS A 198 14.96 -14.29 4.32
C CYS A 198 15.98 -13.15 4.42
N LYS A 199 17.08 -13.24 3.67
CA LYS A 199 18.22 -12.34 3.72
C LYS A 199 18.33 -11.49 2.46
N TYR A 200 17.95 -12.03 1.31
CA TYR A 200 17.95 -11.29 0.05
C TYR A 200 16.53 -11.19 -0.47
N SER A 201 16.01 -9.99 -0.65
CA SER A 201 14.66 -9.79 -1.17
C SER A 201 14.63 -8.78 -2.32
N ARG A 202 13.76 -9.00 -3.29
CA ARG A 202 13.55 -8.06 -4.39
C ARG A 202 12.07 -7.98 -4.75
N VAL A 203 11.58 -6.75 -4.85
CA VAL A 203 10.30 -6.44 -5.49
C VAL A 203 10.58 -6.06 -6.94
N GLY A 204 9.95 -6.74 -7.89
CA GLY A 204 10.17 -6.59 -9.32
C GLY A 204 10.99 -7.71 -9.96
N SER A 205 11.14 -7.62 -11.27
CA SER A 205 11.85 -8.57 -12.13
C SER A 205 13.24 -8.07 -12.56
N GLY A 206 14.05 -8.98 -13.11
CA GLY A 206 15.35 -8.71 -13.71
C GLY A 206 15.31 -8.25 -15.18
N GLU A 207 14.13 -7.89 -15.71
CA GLU A 207 13.96 -7.62 -17.16
C GLU A 207 14.90 -6.56 -17.71
N SER A 208 15.30 -5.59 -16.89
CA SER A 208 16.19 -4.50 -17.30
C SER A 208 17.62 -4.94 -17.56
N VAL A 209 18.06 -6.05 -16.97
CA VAL A 209 19.42 -6.59 -17.17
C VAL A 209 19.46 -7.74 -18.17
N GLY A 210 18.33 -8.40 -18.42
CA GLY A 210 18.23 -9.54 -19.33
C GLY A 210 18.20 -10.89 -18.62
N GLU A 211 17.81 -11.94 -19.36
CA GLU A 211 17.60 -13.28 -18.80
C GLU A 211 18.88 -13.92 -18.27
N GLU A 212 20.00 -13.73 -18.98
CA GLU A 212 21.28 -14.35 -18.62
C GLU A 212 21.83 -13.75 -17.31
N GLU A 213 21.87 -12.42 -17.23
CA GLU A 213 22.33 -11.67 -16.07
C GLU A 213 21.44 -11.93 -14.85
N GLU A 214 20.12 -11.99 -15.04
CA GLU A 214 19.18 -12.33 -13.98
C GLU A 214 19.39 -13.76 -13.48
N SER A 215 19.48 -14.73 -14.40
CA SER A 215 19.77 -16.12 -14.06
C SER A 215 21.07 -16.25 -13.27
N ASN A 216 22.12 -15.54 -13.70
CA ASN A 216 23.43 -15.59 -13.04
C ASN A 216 23.38 -14.98 -11.62
N ALA A 217 22.65 -13.89 -11.42
CA ALA A 217 22.46 -13.30 -10.10
C ALA A 217 21.71 -14.24 -9.15
N LEU A 218 20.62 -14.86 -9.60
CA LEU A 218 19.85 -15.83 -8.83
C LEU A 218 20.70 -17.05 -8.46
N ILE A 219 21.45 -17.60 -9.41
CA ILE A 219 22.35 -18.74 -9.17
C ILE A 219 23.43 -18.36 -8.14
N ALA A 220 24.04 -17.18 -8.25
CA ALA A 220 25.07 -16.73 -7.31
C ALA A 220 24.53 -16.58 -5.89
N LEU A 221 23.33 -16.00 -5.73
CA LEU A 221 22.67 -15.91 -4.42
C LEU A 221 22.34 -17.29 -3.84
N MET A 222 21.81 -18.22 -4.66
CA MET A 222 21.54 -19.59 -4.20
C MET A 222 22.82 -20.37 -3.86
N CYS A 223 23.91 -20.14 -4.60
CA CYS A 223 25.24 -20.67 -4.24
C CYS A 223 25.70 -20.16 -2.88
N LYS A 224 25.53 -18.86 -2.61
CA LYS A 224 25.85 -18.28 -1.30
C LYS A 224 25.03 -18.91 -0.18
N LEU A 225 23.72 -19.07 -0.38
CA LEU A 225 22.81 -19.68 0.61
C LEU A 225 23.14 -21.15 0.88
N THR A 226 23.62 -21.87 -0.13
CA THR A 226 23.93 -23.30 -0.04
C THR A 226 25.41 -23.57 0.21
N GLU A 227 26.19 -22.55 0.57
CA GLU A 227 27.64 -22.66 0.84
C GLU A 227 28.41 -23.35 -0.30
N ASN A 228 28.06 -23.03 -1.55
CA ASN A 228 28.67 -23.56 -2.76
C ASN A 228 28.61 -25.10 -2.90
N LYS A 229 27.65 -25.78 -2.28
CA LYS A 229 27.47 -27.25 -2.37
C LYS A 229 27.27 -27.77 -3.81
N ARG A 230 26.88 -26.92 -4.77
CA ARG A 230 26.83 -27.22 -6.22
C ARG A 230 28.03 -26.63 -6.96
N ALA A 231 29.24 -27.15 -6.70
CA ALA A 231 30.49 -26.57 -7.19
C ALA A 231 30.52 -26.27 -8.70
N GLU A 232 30.07 -27.20 -9.56
CA GLU A 232 30.06 -26.98 -11.02
C GLU A 232 29.20 -25.78 -11.43
N THR A 233 28.02 -25.63 -10.81
CA THR A 233 27.11 -24.50 -11.04
C THR A 233 27.69 -23.21 -10.46
N CYS A 234 28.20 -23.24 -9.24
CA CYS A 234 28.69 -22.06 -8.53
C CYS A 234 29.97 -21.47 -9.13
N ASN A 235 30.87 -22.32 -9.64
CA ASN A 235 32.09 -21.86 -10.29
C ASN A 235 31.82 -20.99 -11.53
N LYS A 236 30.68 -21.18 -12.21
CA LYS A 236 30.30 -20.39 -13.40
C LYS A 236 29.96 -18.94 -13.06
N VAL A 237 29.63 -18.64 -11.81
CA VAL A 237 29.21 -17.32 -11.34
C VAL A 237 30.06 -16.83 -10.16
N GLN A 238 31.26 -17.38 -9.98
CA GLN A 238 32.12 -17.08 -8.82
C GLN A 238 32.41 -15.58 -8.67
N ASN A 239 32.62 -14.90 -9.79
CA ASN A 239 32.82 -13.44 -9.83
C ASN A 239 31.64 -12.65 -9.24
N LEU A 240 30.40 -13.15 -9.35
CA LEU A 240 29.22 -12.54 -8.75
C LEU A 240 29.12 -12.89 -7.27
N ILE A 241 29.45 -14.14 -6.89
CA ILE A 241 29.45 -14.58 -5.50
C ILE A 241 30.37 -13.69 -4.65
N ASP A 242 31.54 -13.34 -5.19
CA ASP A 242 32.53 -12.50 -4.51
C ASP A 242 32.06 -11.04 -4.30
N GLN A 243 31.03 -10.60 -5.02
CA GLN A 243 30.41 -9.27 -4.88
C GLN A 243 29.24 -9.25 -3.88
N ILE A 244 28.80 -10.42 -3.39
CA ILE A 244 27.68 -10.52 -2.46
C ILE A 244 28.10 -9.99 -1.09
N LYS A 245 27.34 -9.03 -0.57
CA LYS A 245 27.49 -8.47 0.77
C LYS A 245 26.74 -9.29 1.81
#